data_AF-A0A2N1I696-F1
#
_entry.id   AF-A0A2N1I696-F1
#
_cell.length_a   1.000
_cell.length_b   1.000
_cell.length_c   1.000
_cell.angle_alpha   90.00
_cell.angle_beta   90.00
_cell.angle_gamma   90.00
#
_symmetry.space_group_name_H-M   'P 1'
#
loop_
_entity.id
_entity.type
_entity.pdbx_description
1 polymer ?
#
loop_
_entity_poly.entity_id
_entity_poly.type
_entity_poly.pdbx_seq_one_letter_code
_entity_poly.pdbx_strand_id
1 'polypeptide(L)'
;MQTYKKLTCQHVLSRLLTKEKAIIGHNAKTARYKVTFPLVRTIAFTGLSIITMYCAAVNATSITAEMSPEVATEYKKQLALQDWPAMHTKLALMDNPYSKFHKVIRKKLKEEAPAGQRRRLMTEEESMLTAKKTRFDYCQASVSFFVDFSERAQTLSTVEQNPLSEDALMKGNGVEYPFTKEQTNSANFRPTQIALTLGWKYKGKGKQYAEAFLASCLAIPISLYYKEDK
;
A
#
# COMPACT_ATOMS: atom_id res chain seq x y z
N MET A 1 12.41 8.15 -29.02
CA MET A 1 11.66 9.41 -29.20
C MET A 1 10.22 9.04 -29.55
N GLN A 2 9.31 9.04 -28.58
CA GLN A 2 7.86 8.92 -28.81
C GLN A 2 7.13 9.41 -27.54
N THR A 3 6.48 10.57 -27.68
CA THR A 3 5.68 11.25 -26.69
C THR A 3 4.29 10.63 -26.62
N TYR A 4 3.84 10.16 -25.45
CA TYR A 4 2.46 9.75 -25.24
C TYR A 4 1.69 10.80 -24.42
N LYS A 5 0.58 11.21 -25.04
CA LYS A 5 -0.39 12.23 -24.65
C LYS A 5 -1.03 11.93 -23.29
N LYS A 6 -1.09 12.94 -22.42
CA LYS A 6 -2.01 12.99 -21.27
C LYS A 6 -3.44 13.12 -21.79
N LEU A 7 -4.30 12.14 -21.49
CA LEU A 7 -5.75 12.25 -21.67
C LEU A 7 -6.35 12.80 -20.37
N THR A 8 -6.92 14.00 -20.48
CA THR A 8 -7.58 14.75 -19.42
C THR A 8 -9.03 14.32 -19.23
N CYS A 9 -9.42 14.30 -17.96
CA CYS A 9 -10.76 14.13 -17.43
C CYS A 9 -11.68 15.30 -17.83
N GLN A 10 -12.58 15.12 -18.81
CA GLN A 10 -13.64 16.08 -19.12
C GLN A 10 -14.86 15.36 -19.71
N HIS A 11 -15.69 14.68 -18.91
CA HIS A 11 -17.00 14.19 -19.40
C HIS A 11 -18.05 13.96 -18.30
N VAL A 12 -18.20 14.90 -17.35
CA VAL A 12 -19.33 14.82 -16.38
C VAL A 12 -20.08 16.15 -16.16
N LEU A 13 -19.58 17.31 -16.61
CA LEU A 13 -20.17 18.61 -16.25
C LEU A 13 -21.14 19.24 -17.27
N SER A 14 -21.51 18.57 -18.37
CA SER A 14 -22.43 19.14 -19.37
C SER A 14 -23.93 18.86 -19.11
N ARG A 15 -24.29 18.07 -18.09
CA ARG A 15 -25.71 17.68 -17.85
C ARG A 15 -26.44 18.47 -16.75
N LEU A 16 -25.82 19.48 -16.15
CA LEU A 16 -26.44 20.28 -15.07
C LEU A 16 -26.96 21.67 -15.50
N LEU A 17 -26.95 22.00 -16.80
CA LEU A 17 -27.37 23.33 -17.29
C LEU A 17 -28.54 23.30 -18.29
N THR A 18 -29.44 22.33 -18.21
CA THR A 18 -30.69 22.39 -18.99
C THR A 18 -31.88 21.89 -18.19
N LYS A 19 -32.46 22.77 -17.39
CA LYS A 19 -33.90 22.78 -17.10
C LYS A 19 -34.26 24.09 -16.38
N GLU A 20 -34.89 25.01 -17.10
CA GLU A 20 -36.18 25.59 -16.69
C GLU A 20 -36.82 26.37 -17.84
N LYS A 21 -38.11 26.11 -18.04
CA LYS A 21 -39.01 26.74 -19.01
C LYS A 21 -39.55 28.05 -18.43
N ALA A 22 -39.82 29.06 -19.26
CA ALA A 22 -41.16 29.66 -19.47
C ALA A 22 -41.10 31.11 -19.98
N ILE A 23 -41.73 31.33 -21.13
CA ILE A 23 -42.69 32.40 -21.51
C ILE A 23 -42.57 33.74 -20.78
N ILE A 24 -42.27 34.84 -21.51
CA ILE A 24 -42.77 36.18 -21.18
C ILE A 24 -43.13 36.95 -22.45
N GLY A 25 -44.38 37.43 -22.49
CA GLY A 25 -44.87 38.44 -23.42
C GLY A 25 -44.60 39.88 -22.96
N HIS A 26 -44.62 40.76 -23.96
CA HIS A 26 -44.63 42.23 -24.01
C HIS A 26 -44.70 43.13 -22.74
N ASN A 27 -43.92 44.23 -22.88
CA ASN A 27 -44.10 45.63 -22.41
C ASN A 27 -43.74 45.99 -20.94
N ALA A 28 -42.72 46.85 -20.76
CA ALA A 28 -42.86 48.26 -20.31
C ALA A 28 -41.51 48.87 -19.85
N LYS A 29 -41.51 50.21 -19.76
CA LYS A 29 -40.40 51.17 -19.80
C LYS A 29 -39.56 51.35 -18.51
N THR A 30 -38.28 51.69 -18.71
CA THR A 30 -37.35 52.62 -18.01
C THR A 30 -37.35 52.78 -16.48
N ALA A 31 -36.17 52.60 -15.84
CA ALA A 31 -35.56 53.51 -14.83
C ALA A 31 -34.13 53.08 -14.41
N ARG A 32 -33.33 54.03 -13.93
CA ARG A 32 -31.86 54.01 -13.71
C ARG A 32 -31.37 53.23 -12.47
N TYR A 33 -30.22 52.57 -12.65
CA TYR A 33 -29.05 52.37 -11.75
C TYR A 33 -29.20 52.48 -10.22
N LYS A 34 -28.81 51.41 -9.50
CA LYS A 34 -27.59 51.37 -8.66
C LYS A 34 -27.29 49.96 -8.09
N VAL A 35 -26.11 49.45 -8.48
CA VAL A 35 -25.15 48.59 -7.77
C VAL A 35 -25.65 47.81 -6.53
N THR A 36 -25.68 46.47 -6.64
CA THR A 36 -25.09 45.53 -5.67
C THR A 36 -25.02 44.13 -6.30
N PHE A 37 -23.96 43.86 -7.05
CA PHE A 37 -23.59 42.51 -7.49
C PHE A 37 -22.09 42.30 -7.21
N PRO A 38 -21.73 41.97 -5.96
CA PRO A 38 -20.65 41.01 -5.81
C PRO A 38 -20.80 40.20 -4.50
N LEU A 39 -21.72 39.23 -4.42
CA LEU A 39 -21.71 38.34 -3.24
C LEU A 39 -22.09 36.89 -3.48
N VAL A 40 -22.52 36.52 -4.69
CA VAL A 40 -22.87 35.11 -5.00
C VAL A 40 -21.79 34.41 -5.83
N ARG A 41 -20.78 35.15 -6.32
CA ARG A 41 -19.73 34.59 -7.19
C ARG A 41 -18.44 34.19 -6.47
N THR A 42 -18.36 34.38 -5.16
CA THR A 42 -17.15 34.08 -4.37
C THR A 42 -17.26 32.79 -3.54
N ILE A 43 -18.45 32.20 -3.41
CA ILE A 43 -18.66 30.97 -2.61
C ILE A 43 -18.57 29.69 -3.49
N ALA A 44 -18.83 29.80 -4.79
CA ALA A 44 -18.73 28.64 -5.70
C ALA A 44 -17.29 28.28 -6.11
N PHE A 45 -16.30 29.15 -5.89
CA PHE A 45 -14.91 28.90 -6.29
C PHE A 45 -13.95 28.56 -5.13
N THR A 46 -14.36 28.74 -3.87
CA THR A 46 -13.58 28.34 -2.69
C THR A 46 -14.05 27.03 -2.06
N GLY A 47 -15.25 26.55 -2.38
CA GLY A 47 -15.76 25.25 -1.90
C GLY A 47 -15.27 24.02 -2.67
N LEU A 48 -14.87 24.17 -3.94
CA LEU A 48 -14.46 23.05 -4.79
C LEU A 48 -12.95 22.77 -4.78
N SER A 49 -12.16 23.62 -4.12
CA SER A 49 -10.70 23.45 -4.01
C SER A 49 -10.23 22.77 -2.72
N ILE A 50 -11.12 22.53 -1.75
CA ILE A 50 -10.76 21.89 -0.47
C ILE A 50 -11.11 20.38 -0.47
N ILE A 51 -12.00 19.93 -1.37
CA ILE A 51 -12.44 18.51 -1.40
C ILE A 51 -11.55 17.63 -2.31
N THR A 52 -10.69 18.20 -3.15
CA THR A 52 -9.72 17.42 -3.95
C THR A 52 -8.43 17.07 -3.20
N MET A 53 -8.25 17.56 -1.97
CA MET A 53 -7.04 17.32 -1.16
C MET A 53 -7.14 16.09 -0.23
N TYR A 54 -8.20 15.27 -0.35
CA TYR A 54 -8.33 13.98 0.32
C TYR A 54 -8.33 12.78 -0.67
N CYS A 55 -7.90 12.99 -1.91
CA CYS A 55 -7.62 11.90 -2.82
C CYS A 55 -6.19 11.38 -2.63
N ALA A 56 -6.08 10.30 -1.85
CA ALA A 56 -4.99 9.33 -1.92
C ALA A 56 -3.56 9.89 -1.77
N ALA A 57 -3.21 10.36 -0.57
CA ALA A 57 -1.85 10.18 -0.09
C ALA A 57 -1.65 8.68 0.24
N VAL A 58 -1.55 7.84 -0.80
CA VAL A 58 -0.73 6.64 -0.65
C VAL A 58 0.68 7.18 -0.52
N ASN A 59 1.11 7.46 0.71
CA ASN A 59 2.50 7.72 0.99
C ASN A 59 3.23 6.50 0.44
N ALA A 60 3.90 6.65 -0.71
CA ALA A 60 4.80 5.65 -1.22
C ALA A 60 5.97 5.60 -0.24
N THR A 61 5.78 4.89 0.87
CA THR A 61 6.82 4.66 1.86
C THR A 61 7.89 3.83 1.16
N SER A 62 9.11 4.33 1.11
CA SER A 62 10.21 3.51 0.60
C SER A 62 10.35 2.24 1.46
N ILE A 63 10.79 1.12 0.86
CA ILE A 63 11.06 -0.13 1.59
C ILE A 63 11.98 0.10 2.80
N THR A 64 12.90 1.07 2.68
CA THR A 64 13.89 1.40 3.70
C THR A 64 13.44 2.46 4.72
N ALA A 65 12.18 2.93 4.68
CA ALA A 65 11.73 4.08 5.47
C ALA A 65 11.90 3.91 7.00
N GLU A 66 11.69 2.70 7.53
CA GLU A 66 11.80 2.40 8.97
C GLU A 66 13.10 1.63 9.35
N MET A 67 14.02 1.50 8.39
CA MET A 67 15.30 0.83 8.60
C MET A 67 16.31 1.79 9.23
N SER A 68 17.18 1.29 10.10
CA SER A 68 18.37 2.05 10.49
C SER A 68 19.32 2.21 9.29
N PRO A 69 20.25 3.18 9.32
CA PRO A 69 21.22 3.37 8.23
C PRO A 69 22.01 2.10 7.88
N GLU A 70 22.40 1.31 8.89
CA GLU A 70 23.18 0.08 8.72
C GLU A 70 22.34 -1.01 8.06
N VAL A 71 21.07 -1.14 8.47
CA VAL A 71 20.13 -2.10 7.87
C VAL A 71 19.78 -1.70 6.44
N ALA A 72 19.56 -0.42 6.17
CA ALA A 72 19.30 0.08 4.82
C ALA A 72 20.50 -0.14 3.89
N THR A 73 21.72 -0.01 4.41
CA THR A 73 22.96 -0.33 3.69
C THR A 73 23.04 -1.82 3.38
N GLU A 74 22.76 -2.70 4.35
CA GLU A 74 22.74 -4.15 4.12
C GLU A 74 21.62 -4.53 3.13
N TYR A 75 20.45 -3.89 3.17
CA TYR A 75 19.38 -4.08 2.19
C TYR A 75 19.85 -3.78 0.76
N LYS A 76 20.46 -2.61 0.53
CA LYS A 76 21.00 -2.23 -0.78
C LYS A 76 22.05 -3.22 -1.27
N LYS A 77 22.93 -3.66 -0.36
CA LYS A 77 23.94 -4.68 -0.64
C LYS A 77 23.30 -6.01 -1.05
N GLN A 78 22.35 -6.52 -0.28
CA GLN A 78 21.67 -7.78 -0.58
C GLN A 78 20.91 -7.74 -1.91
N LEU A 79 20.28 -6.60 -2.21
CA LEU A 79 19.61 -6.38 -3.49
C LEU A 79 20.60 -6.35 -4.67
N ALA A 80 21.78 -5.76 -4.48
CA ALA A 80 22.84 -5.70 -5.48
C ALA A 80 23.52 -7.06 -5.74
N LEU A 81 23.53 -7.96 -4.74
CA LEU A 81 24.05 -9.32 -4.87
C LEU A 81 23.14 -10.25 -5.70
N GLN A 82 21.92 -9.82 -6.03
CA GLN A 82 20.99 -10.64 -6.81
C GLN A 82 21.22 -10.45 -8.31
N ASP A 83 21.55 -11.55 -9.00
CA ASP A 83 21.74 -11.60 -10.45
C ASP A 83 20.42 -11.73 -11.24
N TRP A 84 19.31 -11.95 -10.55
CA TRP A 84 17.99 -12.13 -11.19
C TRP A 84 17.56 -10.86 -11.95
N PRO A 85 17.16 -10.94 -13.23
CA PRO A 85 16.82 -9.73 -13.99
C PRO A 85 15.55 -9.04 -13.48
N ALA A 86 14.62 -9.80 -12.88
CA ALA A 86 13.33 -9.27 -12.47
C ALA A 86 13.35 -8.82 -11.00
N MET A 87 12.96 -7.56 -10.76
CA MET A 87 12.97 -6.96 -9.42
C MET A 87 12.16 -7.76 -8.39
N HIS A 88 10.95 -8.21 -8.74
CA HIS A 88 10.13 -9.02 -7.83
C HIS A 88 10.85 -10.31 -7.37
N THR A 89 11.61 -10.96 -8.26
CA THR A 89 12.41 -12.15 -7.93
C THR A 89 13.56 -11.78 -7.00
N LYS A 90 14.25 -10.65 -7.24
CA LYS A 90 15.28 -10.15 -6.32
C LYS A 90 14.72 -9.92 -4.93
N LEU A 91 13.58 -9.23 -4.83
CA LEU A 91 12.94 -8.94 -3.55
C LEU A 91 12.50 -10.20 -2.82
N ALA A 92 11.98 -11.19 -3.54
CA ALA A 92 11.52 -12.46 -2.95
C ALA A 92 12.67 -13.35 -2.46
N LEU A 93 13.85 -13.27 -3.08
CA LEU A 93 14.96 -14.20 -2.85
C LEU A 93 16.18 -13.61 -2.15
N MET A 94 16.30 -12.29 -2.05
CA MET A 94 17.44 -11.69 -1.34
C MET A 94 17.44 -12.05 0.14
N ASP A 95 18.62 -12.11 0.76
CA ASP A 95 18.68 -12.33 2.21
C ASP A 95 18.03 -11.16 2.96
N ASN A 96 17.32 -11.49 4.04
CA ASN A 96 16.75 -10.49 4.92
C ASN A 96 17.86 -9.61 5.54
N PRO A 97 17.80 -8.27 5.38
CA PRO A 97 18.88 -7.35 5.80
C PRO A 97 19.09 -7.32 7.32
N TYR A 98 18.09 -7.71 8.11
CA TYR A 98 18.21 -7.81 9.57
C TYR A 98 18.94 -9.08 10.03
N SER A 99 19.11 -10.09 9.16
CA SER A 99 19.67 -11.40 9.53
C SER A 99 21.07 -11.33 10.11
N LYS A 100 21.92 -10.44 9.59
CA LYS A 100 23.29 -10.23 10.08
C LYS A 100 23.28 -9.72 11.53
N PHE A 101 22.48 -8.71 11.81
CA PHE A 101 22.37 -8.10 13.15
C PHE A 101 21.75 -9.07 14.15
N HIS A 102 20.70 -9.79 13.75
CA HIS A 102 20.09 -10.82 14.58
C HIS A 102 21.05 -12.00 14.89
N LYS A 103 21.96 -12.36 13.97
CA LYS A 103 23.02 -13.34 14.27
C LYS A 103 23.97 -12.83 15.36
N VAL A 104 24.35 -11.55 15.34
CA VAL A 104 25.20 -10.94 16.38
C VAL A 104 24.50 -10.94 17.73
N ILE A 105 23.22 -10.54 17.78
CA ILE A 105 22.41 -10.59 19.00
C ILE A 105 22.37 -12.01 19.57
N ARG A 106 22.03 -13.02 18.75
CA ARG A 106 22.00 -14.43 19.20
C ARG A 106 23.32 -14.93 19.77
N LYS A 107 24.46 -14.38 19.32
CA LYS A 107 25.78 -14.69 19.88
C LYS A 107 25.95 -14.04 21.25
N LYS A 108 25.70 -12.72 21.36
CA LYS A 108 25.76 -11.98 22.63
C LYS A 108 24.86 -12.57 23.71
N LEU A 109 23.62 -12.95 23.35
CA LEU A 109 22.68 -13.56 24.28
C LEU A 109 23.24 -14.82 24.96
N LYS A 110 24.05 -15.61 24.25
CA LYS A 110 24.68 -16.82 24.79
C LYS A 110 25.94 -16.51 25.60
N GLU A 111 26.74 -15.55 25.13
CA GLU A 111 27.99 -15.15 25.79
C GLU A 111 27.72 -14.46 27.14
N GLU A 112 26.63 -13.72 27.24
CA GLU A 112 26.23 -12.95 28.42
C GLU A 112 25.19 -13.71 29.27
N ALA A 113 25.07 -15.02 29.10
CA ALA A 113 24.09 -15.84 29.82
C ALA A 113 24.42 -15.95 31.32
N PRO A 114 23.44 -15.72 32.22
CA PRO A 114 23.61 -15.98 33.65
C PRO A 114 23.91 -17.46 33.93
N ALA A 115 24.55 -17.73 35.07
CA ALA A 115 24.81 -19.10 35.51
C ALA A 115 23.51 -19.93 35.55
N GLY A 116 23.54 -21.11 34.93
CA GLY A 116 22.38 -21.99 34.83
C GLY A 116 21.38 -21.66 33.72
N GLN A 117 21.62 -20.62 32.91
CA GLN A 117 20.78 -20.27 31.76
C GLN A 117 21.48 -20.51 30.42
N ARG A 118 20.71 -20.87 29.38
CA ARG A 118 21.25 -21.08 28.02
C ARG A 118 21.58 -19.75 27.31
N ARG A 119 20.86 -18.69 27.66
CA ARG A 119 20.98 -17.36 27.10
C ARG A 119 20.41 -16.35 28.10
N ARG A 120 20.88 -15.10 28.07
CA ARG A 120 20.18 -13.99 28.73
C ARG A 120 18.89 -13.63 27.98
N LEU A 121 18.06 -12.83 28.65
CA LEU A 121 16.90 -12.18 28.04
C LEU A 121 17.35 -11.09 27.05
N MET A 122 16.57 -10.91 25.99
CA MET A 122 16.73 -9.82 25.05
C MET A 122 16.35 -8.50 25.71
N THR A 123 17.07 -7.45 25.35
CA THR A 123 16.65 -6.07 25.61
C THR A 123 15.47 -5.70 24.71
N GLU A 124 14.79 -4.60 25.01
CA GLU A 124 13.71 -4.06 24.17
C GLU A 124 14.20 -3.79 22.73
N GLU A 125 15.37 -3.17 22.57
CA GLU A 125 15.94 -2.87 21.25
C GLU A 125 16.23 -4.15 20.43
N GLU A 126 16.76 -5.20 21.08
CA GLU A 126 17.01 -6.49 20.44
C GLU A 126 15.71 -7.21 20.06
N SER A 127 14.69 -7.09 20.90
CA SER A 127 13.34 -7.61 20.65
C SER A 127 12.68 -6.87 19.48
N MET A 128 12.83 -5.55 19.41
CA MET A 128 12.38 -4.72 18.29
C MET A 128 13.09 -5.07 16.98
N LEU A 129 14.40 -5.29 17.01
CA LEU A 129 15.15 -5.73 15.81
C LEU A 129 14.68 -7.11 15.35
N THR A 130 14.47 -8.04 16.29
CA THR A 130 13.94 -9.38 16.01
C THR A 130 12.54 -9.31 15.39
N ALA A 131 11.67 -8.45 15.93
CA ALA A 131 10.35 -8.19 15.35
C ALA A 131 10.45 -7.64 13.92
N LYS A 132 11.39 -6.71 13.66
CA LYS A 132 11.57 -6.10 12.33
C LYS A 132 12.06 -7.14 11.33
N LYS A 133 12.97 -8.03 11.76
CA LYS A 133 13.41 -9.18 10.98
C LYS A 133 12.22 -10.07 10.60
N THR A 134 11.40 -10.48 11.58
CA THR A 134 10.25 -11.36 11.36
C THR A 134 9.23 -10.73 10.41
N ARG A 135 8.91 -9.44 10.60
CA ARG A 135 8.04 -8.68 9.68
C ARG A 135 8.59 -8.73 8.26
N PHE A 136 9.90 -8.51 8.11
CA PHE A 136 10.55 -8.57 6.81
C PHE A 136 10.46 -9.95 6.17
N ASP A 137 10.76 -11.03 6.91
CA ASP A 137 10.66 -12.41 6.42
C ASP A 137 9.26 -12.71 5.87
N TYR A 138 8.22 -12.33 6.62
CA TYR A 138 6.83 -12.60 6.25
C TYR A 138 6.39 -11.81 5.03
N CYS A 139 6.76 -10.53 4.97
CA CYS A 139 6.46 -9.67 3.83
C CYS A 139 7.21 -10.13 2.57
N GLN A 140 8.47 -10.52 2.70
CA GLN A 140 9.27 -11.07 1.62
C GLN A 140 8.67 -12.38 1.09
N ALA A 141 8.32 -13.31 1.97
CA ALA A 141 7.71 -14.58 1.59
C ALA A 141 6.38 -14.39 0.82
N SER A 142 5.70 -13.27 1.05
CA SER A 142 4.43 -12.94 0.41
C SER A 142 4.59 -12.24 -0.96
N VAL A 143 5.81 -11.88 -1.39
CA VAL A 143 6.05 -11.20 -2.68
C VAL A 143 5.62 -12.09 -3.85
N SER A 144 6.03 -13.37 -3.87
CA SER A 144 5.64 -14.29 -4.95
C SER A 144 4.13 -14.49 -4.98
N PHE A 145 3.51 -14.68 -3.81
CA PHE A 145 2.06 -14.80 -3.71
C PHE A 145 1.32 -13.57 -4.25
N PHE A 146 1.78 -12.34 -3.95
CA PHE A 146 1.23 -11.11 -4.53
C PHE A 146 1.32 -11.09 -6.06
N VAL A 147 2.47 -11.45 -6.63
CA VAL A 147 2.69 -11.47 -8.08
C VAL A 147 1.77 -12.50 -8.75
N ASP A 148 1.74 -13.73 -8.22
CA ASP A 148 0.95 -14.83 -8.76
C ASP A 148 -0.54 -14.55 -8.66
N PHE A 149 -0.98 -14.00 -7.51
CA PHE A 149 -2.36 -13.60 -7.31
C PHE A 149 -2.78 -12.51 -8.28
N SER A 150 -1.95 -11.47 -8.47
CA SER A 150 -2.22 -10.37 -9.39
C SER A 150 -2.42 -10.85 -10.83
N GLU A 151 -1.57 -11.78 -11.28
CA GLU A 151 -1.69 -12.37 -12.62
C GLU A 151 -2.96 -13.21 -12.73
N ARG A 152 -3.18 -14.12 -11.79
CA ARG A 152 -4.38 -14.96 -11.76
C ARG A 152 -5.66 -14.13 -11.71
N ALA A 153 -5.67 -13.06 -10.94
CA ALA A 153 -6.80 -12.16 -10.82
C ALA A 153 -7.09 -11.42 -12.14
N GLN A 154 -6.07 -11.05 -12.92
CA GLN A 154 -6.29 -10.53 -14.27
C GLN A 154 -6.94 -11.58 -15.16
N THR A 155 -6.28 -12.73 -15.32
CA THR A 155 -6.72 -13.81 -16.21
C THR A 155 -8.16 -14.23 -15.91
N LEU A 156 -8.49 -14.48 -14.64
CA LEU A 156 -9.80 -14.99 -14.26
C LEU A 156 -10.89 -13.91 -14.21
N SER A 157 -10.55 -12.62 -14.03
CA SER A 157 -11.54 -11.55 -14.10
C SER A 157 -11.80 -11.01 -15.51
N THR A 158 -11.05 -11.47 -16.52
CA THR A 158 -11.26 -11.12 -17.93
C THR A 158 -11.55 -12.32 -18.83
N VAL A 159 -11.75 -13.51 -18.28
CA VAL A 159 -12.11 -14.69 -19.08
C VAL A 159 -13.51 -14.48 -19.70
N GLU A 160 -13.62 -14.69 -21.01
CA GLU A 160 -14.81 -14.33 -21.78
C GLU A 160 -16.07 -15.09 -21.36
N GLN A 161 -15.92 -16.34 -20.91
CA GLN A 161 -17.07 -17.22 -20.67
C GLN A 161 -17.67 -17.14 -19.26
N ASN A 162 -16.99 -16.56 -18.28
CA ASN A 162 -17.54 -16.27 -16.94
C ASN A 162 -16.48 -15.54 -16.07
N PRO A 163 -16.33 -14.21 -16.16
CA PRO A 163 -15.33 -13.50 -15.38
C PRO A 163 -15.62 -13.61 -13.88
N LEU A 164 -14.63 -14.03 -13.10
CA LEU A 164 -14.76 -14.10 -11.65
C LEU A 164 -14.73 -12.70 -11.01
N SER A 165 -15.61 -12.49 -10.04
CA SER A 165 -15.65 -11.27 -9.23
C SER A 165 -14.48 -11.21 -8.24
N GLU A 166 -14.26 -10.02 -7.66
CA GLU A 166 -13.31 -9.82 -6.56
C GLU A 166 -13.57 -10.82 -5.42
N ASP A 167 -14.81 -10.85 -4.93
CA ASP A 167 -15.19 -11.70 -3.80
C ASP A 167 -14.95 -13.19 -4.07
N ALA A 168 -15.19 -13.65 -5.31
CA ALA A 168 -14.94 -15.03 -5.70
C ALA A 168 -13.43 -15.35 -5.71
N LEU A 169 -12.60 -14.39 -6.15
CA LEU A 169 -11.15 -14.56 -6.24
C LEU A 169 -10.43 -14.38 -4.91
N MET A 170 -10.97 -13.57 -4.00
CA MET A 170 -10.39 -13.34 -2.68
C MET A 170 -10.60 -14.54 -1.74
N LYS A 171 -11.73 -15.24 -1.86
CA LYS A 171 -12.03 -16.44 -1.07
C LYS A 171 -11.08 -17.59 -1.40
N GLY A 172 -10.72 -18.39 -0.39
CA GLY A 172 -9.91 -19.61 -0.57
C GLY A 172 -8.39 -19.40 -0.61
N ASN A 173 -7.90 -18.19 -0.29
CA ASN A 173 -6.47 -17.87 -0.28
C ASN A 173 -5.80 -17.98 1.10
N GLY A 174 -6.31 -18.86 1.96
CA GLY A 174 -5.77 -19.09 3.30
C GLY A 174 -6.06 -17.97 4.32
N VAL A 175 -6.92 -17.00 3.97
CA VAL A 175 -7.47 -15.98 4.87
C VAL A 175 -8.97 -15.83 4.63
N GLU A 176 -9.70 -15.37 5.63
CA GLU A 176 -11.14 -15.11 5.53
C GLU A 176 -11.41 -13.90 4.63
N TYR A 177 -12.51 -13.91 3.88
CA TYR A 177 -12.93 -12.76 3.10
C TYR A 177 -14.46 -12.56 3.17
N PRO A 178 -14.97 -11.38 3.58
CA PRO A 178 -14.21 -10.17 3.92
C PRO A 178 -13.30 -10.36 5.15
N PHE A 179 -12.16 -9.66 5.19
CA PHE A 179 -11.17 -9.82 6.24
C PHE A 179 -11.76 -9.49 7.62
N THR A 180 -11.55 -10.36 8.60
CA THR A 180 -11.99 -10.16 9.98
C THR A 180 -11.01 -9.26 10.75
N LYS A 181 -11.49 -8.64 11.83
CA LYS A 181 -10.65 -7.77 12.70
C LYS A 181 -9.53 -8.59 13.34
N GLU A 182 -9.85 -9.81 13.74
CA GLU A 182 -8.97 -10.78 14.36
C GLU A 182 -7.79 -11.10 13.43
N GLN A 183 -8.06 -11.42 12.16
CA GLN A 183 -6.99 -11.69 11.18
C GLN A 183 -6.23 -10.42 10.79
N THR A 184 -6.90 -9.27 10.73
CA THR A 184 -6.26 -7.98 10.46
C THR A 184 -5.23 -7.61 11.53
N ASN A 185 -5.44 -8.05 12.77
CA ASN A 185 -4.52 -7.87 13.89
C ASN A 185 -3.55 -9.05 14.09
N SER A 186 -3.45 -9.96 13.11
CA SER A 186 -2.53 -11.09 13.15
C SER A 186 -1.33 -10.87 12.23
N ALA A 187 -0.13 -10.93 12.82
CA ALA A 187 1.13 -10.88 12.07
C ALA A 187 1.22 -11.93 10.95
N ASN A 188 0.61 -13.11 11.15
CA ASN A 188 0.66 -14.22 10.20
C ASN A 188 -0.20 -13.98 8.96
N PHE A 189 -1.35 -13.32 9.11
CA PHE A 189 -2.33 -13.18 8.02
C PHE A 189 -2.23 -11.83 7.31
N ARG A 190 -1.76 -10.79 8.01
CA ARG A 190 -1.76 -9.43 7.48
C ARG A 190 -0.99 -9.26 6.16
N PRO A 191 0.20 -9.88 5.95
CA PRO A 191 0.89 -9.85 4.67
C PRO A 191 0.05 -10.41 3.50
N THR A 192 -0.61 -11.56 3.71
CA THR A 192 -1.49 -12.18 2.72
C THR A 192 -2.69 -11.30 2.38
N GLN A 193 -3.31 -10.66 3.38
CA GLN A 193 -4.41 -9.72 3.16
C GLN A 193 -3.97 -8.54 2.28
N ILE A 194 -2.80 -7.94 2.55
CA ILE A 194 -2.25 -6.86 1.73
C ILE A 194 -1.94 -7.35 0.32
N ALA A 195 -1.37 -8.55 0.18
CA ALA A 195 -1.08 -9.15 -1.12
C ALA A 195 -2.35 -9.35 -1.96
N LEU A 196 -3.43 -9.83 -1.34
CA LEU A 196 -4.74 -9.99 -1.97
C LEU A 196 -5.33 -8.65 -2.40
N THR A 197 -5.43 -7.68 -1.48
CA THR A 197 -5.99 -6.35 -1.77
C THR A 197 -5.21 -5.64 -2.88
N LEU A 198 -3.88 -5.59 -2.77
CA LEU A 198 -3.05 -4.92 -3.77
C LEU A 198 -2.98 -5.72 -5.07
N GLY A 199 -2.98 -7.05 -5.00
CA GLY A 199 -2.93 -7.90 -6.19
C GLY A 199 -4.19 -7.76 -7.04
N TRP A 200 -5.37 -7.61 -6.41
CA TRP A 200 -6.60 -7.24 -7.10
C TRP A 200 -6.56 -5.80 -7.64
N LYS A 201 -6.07 -4.84 -6.85
CA LYS A 201 -5.93 -3.45 -7.30
C LYS A 201 -5.01 -3.33 -8.52
N TYR A 202 -3.94 -4.12 -8.57
CA TYR A 202 -2.92 -4.09 -9.62
C TYR A 202 -2.92 -5.33 -10.49
N LYS A 203 -4.11 -5.90 -10.78
CA LYS A 203 -4.28 -7.07 -11.66
C LYS A 203 -3.40 -7.02 -12.91
N GLY A 204 -2.67 -8.11 -13.17
CA GLY A 204 -1.78 -8.29 -14.32
C GLY A 204 -0.51 -7.42 -14.28
N LYS A 205 -0.31 -6.67 -13.19
CA LYS A 205 0.82 -5.76 -13.01
C LYS A 205 1.61 -6.07 -11.74
N GLY A 206 1.41 -7.23 -11.11
CA GLY A 206 2.08 -7.63 -9.87
C GLY A 206 3.61 -7.48 -9.96
N LYS A 207 4.23 -7.92 -11.06
CA LYS A 207 5.68 -7.77 -11.27
C LYS A 207 6.16 -6.32 -11.22
N GLN A 208 5.36 -5.38 -11.75
CA GLN A 208 5.69 -3.94 -11.79
C GLN A 208 5.49 -3.27 -10.42
N TYR A 209 4.55 -3.78 -9.61
CA TYR A 209 4.19 -3.22 -8.31
C TYR A 209 4.76 -3.99 -7.11
N ALA A 210 5.71 -4.91 -7.33
CA ALA A 210 6.29 -5.73 -6.27
C ALA A 210 6.99 -4.89 -5.18
N GLU A 211 7.69 -3.81 -5.57
CA GLU A 211 8.30 -2.88 -4.61
C GLU A 211 7.24 -2.14 -3.78
N ALA A 212 6.16 -1.69 -4.43
CA ALA A 212 5.05 -1.02 -3.75
C ALA A 212 4.31 -1.96 -2.80
N PHE A 213 4.14 -3.23 -3.17
CA PHE A 213 3.62 -4.26 -2.28
C PHE A 213 4.53 -4.44 -1.06
N LEU A 214 5.83 -4.67 -1.27
CA LEU A 214 6.76 -4.92 -0.17
C LEU A 214 6.83 -3.71 0.78
N ALA A 215 6.87 -2.50 0.24
CA ALA A 215 6.77 -1.25 1.01
C ALA A 215 5.50 -1.19 1.87
N SER A 216 4.34 -1.49 1.27
CA SER A 216 3.05 -1.47 1.98
C SER A 216 2.98 -2.55 3.06
N CYS A 217 3.55 -3.72 2.80
CA CYS A 217 3.63 -4.80 3.79
C CYS A 217 4.56 -4.44 4.95
N LEU A 218 5.71 -3.82 4.67
CA LEU A 218 6.63 -3.40 5.72
C LEU A 218 6.08 -2.26 6.58
N ALA A 219 5.04 -1.56 6.14
CA ALA A 219 4.30 -0.60 6.95
C ALA A 219 3.32 -1.25 7.95
N ILE A 220 3.19 -2.59 7.98
CA ILE A 220 2.44 -3.27 9.04
C ILE A 220 3.07 -2.89 10.40
N PRO A 221 2.26 -2.48 11.40
CA PRO A 221 2.77 -2.08 12.70
C PRO A 221 3.66 -3.15 13.32
N ILE A 222 4.84 -2.72 13.78
CA ILE A 222 5.84 -3.61 14.37
C ILE A 222 5.33 -4.29 15.66
N SER A 223 4.38 -3.66 16.35
CA SER A 223 3.72 -4.20 17.54
C SER A 223 3.03 -5.53 17.30
N LEU A 224 2.62 -5.86 16.07
CA LEU A 224 2.07 -7.19 15.75
C LEU A 224 3.11 -8.30 15.80
N TYR A 225 4.39 -7.96 15.61
CA TYR A 225 5.52 -8.89 15.58
C TYR A 225 6.35 -8.85 16.86
N TYR A 226 6.18 -7.80 17.67
CA TYR A 226 6.91 -7.62 18.92
C TYR A 226 6.47 -8.65 19.95
N LYS A 227 7.46 -9.31 20.55
CA LYS A 227 7.29 -10.16 21.71
C LYS A 227 8.40 -9.83 22.69
N GLU A 228 8.00 -9.40 23.88
CA GLU A 228 8.93 -9.22 24.97
C GLU A 228 9.49 -10.59 25.39
N ASP A 229 10.81 -10.63 25.57
CA ASP A 229 11.51 -11.82 25.99
C ASP A 229 11.44 -11.93 27.52
N LYS A 230 10.77 -12.96 28.03
CA LYS A 230 10.48 -13.16 29.46
C LYS A 230 11.07 -14.46 29.96
#